data_AF-A0A8I1MJR0-F1
#
_entry.id   AF-A0A8I1MJR0-F1
#
_cell.length_a   1.000
_cell.length_b   1.000
_cell.length_c   1.000
_cell.angle_alpha   90.00
_cell.angle_beta   90.00
_cell.angle_gamma   90.00
#
_symmetry.space_group_name_H-M   'P 1'
#
loop_
_entity.id
_entity.type
_entity.pdbx_description
1 polymer ?
#
loop_
_entity_poly.entity_id
_entity_poly.type
_entity_poly.pdbx_seq_one_letter_code
_entity_poly.pdbx_strand_id
1 'polypeptide(L)'
;MSSISLNKFGENVPVTSIVAISQAAVGFGVGLLLADKLGRTARQRTALALIGAGAATILPFVAGIISKTSPVSNRSMERRLASIRRDTGLSNGEEAY
;
A
#
# COMPACT_ATOMS: atom_id res chain seq x y z
N MET A 1 -20.29 -18.55 -4.02
CA MET A 1 -19.10 -18.81 -4.87
C MET A 1 -18.46 -17.47 -5.18
N SER A 2 -17.34 -17.15 -4.54
CA SER A 2 -16.74 -15.81 -4.55
C SER A 2 -15.32 -15.89 -5.12
N SER A 3 -15.20 -16.20 -6.40
CA SER A 3 -13.92 -16.16 -7.14
C SER A 3 -13.66 -14.75 -7.67
N ILE A 4 -13.49 -13.79 -6.78
CA ILE A 4 -13.08 -12.42 -7.13
C ILE A 4 -11.55 -12.32 -7.06
N SER A 5 -10.94 -12.28 -8.25
CA SER A 5 -9.80 -11.43 -8.59
C SER A 5 -8.37 -11.79 -8.11
N LEU A 6 -8.00 -13.06 -7.95
CA LEU A 6 -6.55 -13.39 -7.87
C LEU A 6 -5.83 -13.30 -9.24
N ASN A 7 -6.53 -13.56 -10.35
CA ASN A 7 -5.91 -13.60 -11.68
C ASN A 7 -5.59 -12.21 -12.26
N LYS A 8 -6.25 -11.14 -11.81
CA LYS A 8 -6.02 -9.79 -12.35
C LYS A 8 -4.74 -9.14 -11.82
N PHE A 9 -4.20 -9.62 -10.70
CA PHE A 9 -2.90 -9.21 -10.22
C PHE A 9 -1.79 -9.94 -10.98
N GLY A 10 -1.94 -11.25 -11.25
CA GLY A 10 -0.92 -12.03 -11.97
C GLY A 10 -0.68 -11.61 -13.42
N GLU A 11 -1.69 -11.11 -14.12
CA GLU A 11 -1.60 -10.83 -15.57
C GLU A 11 -0.97 -9.45 -15.89
N ASN A 12 -1.09 -8.48 -14.97
CA ASN A 12 -0.55 -7.12 -15.15
C ASN A 12 0.77 -6.88 -14.39
N VAL A 13 1.07 -7.70 -13.38
CA VAL A 13 2.32 -7.61 -12.60
C VAL A 13 3.58 -7.84 -13.45
N PRO A 14 3.66 -8.79 -14.41
CA PRO A 14 4.92 -9.00 -15.15
C PRO A 14 5.28 -7.82 -16.07
N VAL A 15 4.29 -7.17 -16.70
CA VAL A 15 4.55 -5.99 -17.55
C VAL A 15 4.89 -4.78 -16.69
N THR A 16 4.16 -4.59 -15.59
CA THR A 16 4.39 -3.45 -14.67
C THR A 16 5.73 -3.57 -13.95
N SER A 17 6.20 -4.79 -13.62
CA SER A 17 7.48 -5.00 -12.96
C SER A 17 8.66 -4.76 -13.91
N ILE A 18 8.60 -5.23 -15.16
CA ILE A 18 9.64 -4.97 -16.16
C ILE A 18 9.77 -3.47 -16.46
N VAL A 19 8.63 -2.78 -16.59
CA VAL A 19 8.61 -1.32 -16.78
C VAL A 19 9.18 -0.60 -15.55
N ALA A 20 8.78 -1.01 -14.35
CA ALA A 20 9.30 -0.43 -13.11
C ALA A 20 10.83 -0.62 -12.97
N ILE A 21 11.35 -1.80 -13.34
CA ILE A 21 12.80 -2.07 -13.32
C ILE A 21 13.53 -1.18 -14.34
N SER A 22 13.02 -1.05 -15.56
CA SER A 22 13.61 -0.14 -16.56
C SER A 22 13.59 1.31 -16.09
N GLN A 23 12.47 1.79 -15.56
CA GLN A 23 12.36 3.15 -15.03
C GLN A 23 13.33 3.38 -13.86
N ALA A 24 13.46 2.40 -12.96
CA ALA A 24 14.42 2.45 -11.87
C ALA A 24 15.86 2.51 -12.39
N ALA A 25 16.22 1.68 -13.37
CA ALA A 25 17.54 1.66 -13.98
C ALA A 25 17.89 2.99 -14.66
N VAL A 26 16.95 3.58 -15.40
CA VAL A 26 17.11 4.91 -16.02
C VAL A 26 17.30 5.98 -14.95
N GLY A 27 16.46 5.98 -13.90
CA GLY A 27 16.59 6.91 -12.78
C GLY A 27 17.94 6.79 -12.07
N PHE A 28 18.42 5.56 -11.87
CA PHE A 28 19.73 5.30 -11.27
C PHE A 28 20.89 5.80 -12.14
N GLY A 29 20.83 5.54 -13.46
CA GLY A 29 21.84 6.00 -14.41
C GLY A 29 21.94 7.53 -14.45
N VAL A 30 20.80 8.21 -14.54
CA VAL A 30 20.73 9.68 -14.50
C VAL A 30 21.22 10.21 -13.15
N GLY A 31 20.82 9.57 -12.04
CA GLY A 31 21.26 9.95 -10.69
C GLY A 31 22.77 9.84 -10.49
N LEU A 32 23.39 8.79 -11.00
CA LEU A 32 24.85 8.60 -10.93
C LEU A 32 25.61 9.59 -11.81
N LEU A 33 25.12 9.88 -13.03
CA LEU A 33 25.68 10.93 -13.89
C LEU A 33 25.61 12.31 -13.22
N LEU A 34 24.48 12.62 -12.58
CA LEU A 34 24.31 13.89 -11.88
C LEU A 34 25.17 13.97 -10.61
N ALA A 35 25.39 12.84 -9.93
CA ALA A 35 26.26 12.75 -8.77
C ALA A 35 27.75 12.98 -9.12
N ASP A 36 28.18 12.55 -10.30
CA ASP A 36 29.55 12.76 -10.80
C ASP A 36 29.78 14.21 -11.27
N LYS A 37 28.75 14.84 -11.86
CA LYS A 37 28.81 16.24 -12.30
C LYS A 37 28.81 17.26 -11.15
N LEU A 38 28.64 16.82 -9.90
CA LEU A 38 28.44 17.71 -8.76
C LEU A 38 29.66 17.77 -7.85
N GLY A 39 30.26 18.97 -7.73
CA GLY A 39 31.43 19.19 -6.88
C GLY A 39 31.21 18.78 -5.42
N ARG A 40 32.28 18.36 -4.74
CA ARG A 40 32.27 17.66 -3.43
C ARG A 40 31.38 18.31 -2.36
N THR A 41 31.33 19.64 -2.31
CA THR A 41 30.54 20.43 -1.34
C THR A 41 29.07 20.59 -1.74
N ALA A 42 28.79 20.75 -3.04
CA ALA A 42 27.41 20.83 -3.55
C ALA A 42 26.73 19.45 -3.51
N ARG A 43 27.49 18.37 -3.72
CA ARG A 43 27.02 16.99 -3.70
C ARG A 43 26.36 16.60 -2.38
N GLN A 44 26.93 17.00 -1.25
CA GLN A 44 26.34 16.66 0.06
C GLN A 44 25.01 17.36 0.31
N ARG A 45 24.90 18.64 -0.03
CA ARG A 45 23.68 19.42 0.23
C ARG A 45 22.53 19.00 -0.69
N THR A 46 22.82 18.82 -1.97
CA THR A 46 21.81 18.35 -2.92
C THR A 46 21.44 16.89 -2.68
N ALA A 47 22.39 16.03 -2.31
CA ALA A 47 22.08 14.63 -1.99
C ALA A 47 21.15 14.55 -0.79
N LEU A 48 21.39 15.30 0.28
CA LEU A 48 20.49 15.32 1.43
C LEU A 48 19.10 15.84 1.05
N ALA A 49 19.03 16.93 0.26
CA ALA A 49 17.77 17.50 -0.18
C ALA A 49 16.99 16.53 -1.10
N LEU A 50 17.66 15.87 -2.03
CA LEU A 50 17.06 14.89 -2.95
C LEU A 50 16.60 13.63 -2.23
N ILE A 51 17.39 13.12 -1.28
CA ILE A 51 17.01 11.96 -0.45
C ILE A 51 15.81 12.32 0.41
N GLY A 52 15.82 13.50 1.05
CA GLY A 52 14.70 13.99 1.84
C GLY A 52 13.43 14.17 1.01
N ALA A 53 13.54 14.80 -0.16
CA ALA A 53 12.42 14.99 -1.07
C ALA A 53 11.88 13.65 -1.61
N GLY A 54 12.77 12.73 -2.01
CA GLY A 54 12.40 11.39 -2.45
C GLY A 54 11.66 10.62 -1.37
N ALA A 55 12.19 10.59 -0.15
CA ALA A 55 11.53 9.97 0.99
C ALA A 55 10.14 10.58 1.26
N ALA A 56 10.03 11.92 1.25
CA ALA A 56 8.77 12.62 1.46
C ALA A 56 7.69 12.26 0.43
N THR A 57 8.07 12.03 -0.83
CA THR A 57 7.12 11.61 -1.87
C THR A 57 6.64 10.16 -1.73
N ILE A 58 7.41 9.29 -1.06
CA ILE A 58 7.09 7.86 -0.87
C ILE A 58 6.22 7.63 0.38
N LEU A 59 6.22 8.55 1.35
CA LEU A 59 5.41 8.48 2.56
C LEU A 59 3.93 8.09 2.34
N PRO A 60 3.16 8.75 1.45
CA PRO A 60 1.74 8.41 1.26
C PRO A 60 1.54 7.01 0.66
N PHE A 61 2.47 6.55 -0.18
CA PHE A 61 2.42 5.21 -0.76
C PHE A 61 2.61 4.14 0.33
N VAL A 62 3.58 4.33 1.20
CA VAL A 62 3.85 3.42 2.34
C VAL A 62 2.69 3.45 3.34
N ALA A 63 2.15 4.61 3.66
CA ALA A 63 0.98 4.75 4.53
C ALA A 63 -0.25 4.02 3.95
N GLY A 64 -0.46 4.11 2.64
CA GLY A 64 -1.54 3.39 1.94
C GLY A 64 -1.38 1.87 1.99
N ILE A 65 -0.16 1.34 1.89
CA ILE A 65 0.12 -0.09 2.03
C ILE A 65 -0.17 -0.56 3.47
N ILE A 66 0.35 0.16 4.47
CA ILE A 66 0.15 -0.18 5.89
C ILE A 66 -1.34 -0.16 6.27
N SER A 67 -2.08 0.84 5.79
CA SER A 67 -3.52 0.94 6.02
C SER A 67 -4.29 -0.25 5.44
N LYS A 68 -3.89 -0.76 4.26
CA LYS A 68 -4.51 -1.93 3.63
C LYS A 68 -4.20 -3.24 4.36
N THR A 69 -3.05 -3.34 5.01
CA THR A 69 -2.66 -4.51 5.80
C THR A 69 -3.20 -4.52 7.22
N SER A 70 -3.98 -3.50 7.63
CA SER A 70 -4.59 -3.50 8.96
C SER A 70 -5.47 -4.75 9.12
N PRO A 71 -5.11 -5.67 10.05
CA PRO A 71 -5.88 -6.88 10.25
C PRO A 71 -7.26 -6.46 10.71
N VAL A 72 -8.29 -6.94 10.00
CA VAL A 72 -9.68 -6.83 10.43
C VAL A 72 -9.73 -7.41 11.85
N SER A 73 -9.74 -6.52 12.85
CA SER A 73 -9.67 -6.90 14.24
C SER A 73 -10.81 -7.87 14.54
N ASN A 74 -10.55 -8.99 15.23
CA ASN A 74 -11.59 -9.94 15.63
C ASN A 74 -12.80 -9.25 16.27
N ARG A 75 -12.60 -8.11 16.96
CA ARG A 75 -13.65 -7.26 17.53
C ARG A 75 -14.65 -6.70 16.49
N SER A 76 -14.18 -6.42 15.27
CA SER A 76 -15.02 -5.94 14.16
C SER A 76 -15.81 -7.07 13.49
N MET A 77 -15.28 -8.30 13.49
CA MET A 77 -15.99 -9.50 13.05
C MET A 77 -17.10 -9.89 14.02
N GLU A 78 -16.86 -9.80 15.33
CA GLU A 78 -17.92 -10.04 16.33
C GLU A 78 -19.05 -9.01 16.23
N ARG A 79 -18.75 -7.73 15.99
CA ARG A 79 -19.78 -6.71 15.76
C ARG A 79 -20.62 -6.98 14.51
N ARG A 80 -20.02 -7.52 13.44
CA ARG A 80 -20.75 -7.93 12.23
C ARG A 80 -21.63 -9.15 12.47
N LEU A 81 -21.16 -10.14 13.24
CA LEU A 81 -21.96 -11.29 13.59
C LEU A 81 -23.12 -10.91 14.53
N ALA A 82 -22.88 -10.00 15.48
CA ALA A 82 -23.89 -9.47 16.37
C ALA A 82 -24.97 -8.66 15.62
N SER A 83 -24.60 -7.88 14.59
CA SER A 83 -25.57 -7.15 13.77
C SER A 83 -26.42 -8.10 12.93
N ILE A 84 -25.82 -9.13 12.32
CA ILE A 84 -26.58 -10.16 11.57
C ILE A 84 -27.58 -10.85 12.49
N ARG A 85 -27.16 -11.22 13.72
CA ARG A 85 -28.05 -11.85 14.71
C ARG A 85 -29.25 -10.95 15.08
N ARG A 86 -29.04 -9.64 15.17
CA ARG A 86 -30.10 -8.66 15.45
C ARG A 86 -31.05 -8.48 14.28
N ASP A 87 -30.52 -8.43 13.06
CA ASP A 87 -31.31 -8.24 11.84
C ASP A 87 -32.11 -9.50 11.45
N THR A 88 -31.70 -10.68 11.92
CA THR A 88 -32.43 -11.94 11.70
C THR A 88 -33.69 -12.12 12.56
N GLY A 89 -34.05 -11.15 13.40
CA GLY A 89 -35.32 -11.19 14.16
C GLY A 89 -35.44 -12.36 15.14
N LEU A 90 -34.32 -12.90 15.63
CA LEU A 90 -34.29 -14.01 16.61
C LEU A 90 -34.40 -13.52 18.07
N SER A 91 -34.99 -12.35 18.33
CA SER A 91 -35.20 -11.84 19.69
C SER A 91 -36.63 -12.13 20.19
N ASN A 92 -37.03 -13.40 20.22
CA ASN A 92 -38.34 -13.76 20.75
C ASN A 92 -38.26 -15.15 21.41
N GLY A 93 -37.58 -15.21 22.55
CA GLY A 93 -37.63 -16.35 23.47
C GLY A 93 -38.22 -16.00 24.84
N GLU A 94 -38.64 -14.75 25.03
CA GLU A 94 -39.43 -14.30 26.16
C GLU A 94 -40.60 -13.50 25.59
N GLU A 95 -41.78 -13.66 26.18
CA GLU A 95 -43.04 -12.99 25.83
C GLU A 95 -43.90 -13.68 24.74
N ALA A 96 -44.26 -14.94 24.98
CA ALA A 96 -45.58 -15.44 24.60
C ALA A 96 -46.12 -16.29 25.77
N TYR A 97 -47.30 -15.88 26.27
CA TYR A 97 -48.07 -16.39 27.40
C TYR A 97 -48.02 -17.90 27.67
#